data_AF-A0A7C3KRH6-F1
#
_entry.id   AF-A0A7C3KRH6-F1
#
_cell.length_a   1.000
_cell.length_b   1.000
_cell.length_c   1.000
_cell.angle_alpha   90.00
_cell.angle_beta   90.00
_cell.angle_gamma   90.00
#
_symmetry.space_group_name_H-M   'P 1'
#
loop_
_entity.id
_entity.type
_entity.pdbx_description
1 polymer ?
#
loop_
_entity_poly.entity_id
_entity_poly.type
_entity_poly.pdbx_seq_one_letter_code
_entity_poly.pdbx_strand_id
1 'polypeptide(L)'
;MMKYLLPGFVSVLFVSAVYSQSDKPVLNKEYTTSSGLKYTFIQLGKGEKVQAGDRVTTHYIGRFDNDSVFDDTYKTGMPFTFKVGEGQAIPGYLEAVKLMRQGDKANIFVPAALAYGASGAYAIPPDANLKFQVEIVEVKKGPQPFNVAKKGTVKLPSGVKFIEVVKGKGPEKLSTGDLLTINYSGYLPDGKMFNSSFDMDKPFRYRIGNGLKGLDEAMLKLKKGSKARVVIPYMLAFGEQGVKGTIPPKTDVIYDVEILEVVKPFETKGKDTVTTASGLKYIVVSKALGGAQAAPGKTVKVHYTGFLTDGMVFDSSIERDQPIEFVLGQTPIIKGWEEGIALMNVGDKIRFIIPSHLGYGDMGQPQAKIPPKATLLFDVELVEVK
;
A
#
# COMPACT_ATOMS: atom_id res chain seq x y z
N MET A 1 15.69 49.06 31.18
CA MET A 1 14.28 49.10 30.74
C MET A 1 14.29 49.22 29.20
N MET A 2 13.33 48.61 28.49
CA MET A 2 13.23 48.36 27.02
C MET A 2 14.04 47.13 26.53
N LYS A 3 13.45 45.93 26.44
CA LYS A 3 12.46 45.34 25.51
C LYS A 3 13.00 45.10 24.09
N TYR A 4 13.35 43.84 23.84
CA TYR A 4 13.59 43.23 22.53
C TYR A 4 12.27 43.15 21.73
N LEU A 5 12.28 43.67 20.50
CA LEU A 5 11.24 43.45 19.49
C LEU A 5 11.57 42.16 18.70
N LEU A 6 10.65 41.19 18.74
CA LEU A 6 10.61 40.03 17.85
C LEU A 6 10.17 40.46 16.43
N PRO A 7 10.69 39.85 15.36
CA PRO A 7 10.16 40.05 14.01
C PRO A 7 8.77 39.39 13.89
N GLY A 8 7.85 40.11 13.24
CA GLY A 8 6.43 39.79 13.18
C GLY A 8 6.09 38.50 12.44
N PHE A 9 5.13 37.77 13.00
CA PHE A 9 4.38 36.72 12.31
C PHE A 9 3.53 37.34 11.20
N VAL A 10 3.79 36.95 9.95
CA VAL A 10 2.86 37.19 8.84
C VAL A 10 1.64 36.29 9.07
N SER A 11 0.54 36.88 9.52
CA SER A 11 -0.77 36.24 9.53
C SER A 11 -1.25 36.11 8.09
N VAL A 12 -1.26 34.89 7.56
CA VAL A 12 -1.96 34.57 6.32
C VAL A 12 -3.45 34.56 6.64
N LEU A 13 -4.12 35.69 6.39
CA LEU A 13 -5.57 35.81 6.34
C LEU A 13 -6.08 34.93 5.19
N PHE A 14 -6.66 33.77 5.51
CA PHE A 14 -7.52 33.06 4.57
C PHE A 14 -8.82 33.86 4.44
N VAL A 15 -8.91 34.64 3.37
CA VAL A 15 -10.20 35.13 2.88
C VAL A 15 -11.01 33.89 2.52
N SER A 16 -12.01 33.59 3.33
CA SER A 16 -13.04 32.60 3.00
C SER A 16 -13.90 33.21 1.91
N ALA A 17 -13.57 32.89 0.65
CA ALA A 17 -14.47 33.13 -0.45
C ALA A 17 -15.73 32.27 -0.21
N VAL A 18 -16.84 32.95 0.06
CA VAL A 18 -18.18 32.38 0.04
C VAL A 18 -18.41 31.86 -1.37
N TYR A 19 -18.45 30.53 -1.54
CA TYR A 19 -18.75 29.94 -2.84
C TYR A 19 -20.22 30.18 -3.19
N SER A 20 -20.44 31.02 -4.20
CA SER A 20 -21.73 31.23 -4.85
C SER A 20 -22.13 29.99 -5.67
N GLN A 21 -23.43 29.76 -5.76
CA GLN A 21 -24.13 28.59 -6.28
C GLN A 21 -24.06 28.45 -7.83
N SER A 22 -22.88 28.56 -8.45
CA SER A 22 -22.68 28.62 -9.92
C SER A 22 -21.59 27.69 -10.51
N ASP A 23 -21.32 26.52 -9.90
CA ASP A 23 -20.16 25.66 -10.25
C ASP A 23 -20.47 24.40 -11.09
N LYS A 24 -21.68 24.27 -11.67
CA LYS A 24 -21.96 23.14 -12.56
C LYS A 24 -21.51 23.45 -13.99
N PRO A 25 -20.68 22.61 -14.63
CA PRO A 25 -20.33 22.82 -16.02
C PRO A 25 -21.58 22.79 -16.90
N VAL A 26 -21.69 23.77 -17.79
CA VAL A 26 -22.71 23.85 -18.84
C VAL A 26 -22.23 23.10 -20.07
N LEU A 27 -23.10 22.25 -20.61
CA LEU A 27 -22.85 21.49 -21.84
C LEU A 27 -22.59 22.43 -23.03
N ASN A 28 -21.65 22.06 -23.89
CA ASN A 28 -21.30 22.78 -25.13
C ASN A 28 -20.79 24.22 -24.93
N LYS A 29 -20.52 24.64 -23.70
CA LYS A 29 -19.83 25.90 -23.40
C LYS A 29 -18.32 25.67 -23.38
N GLU A 30 -17.57 26.52 -24.08
CA GLU A 30 -16.10 26.54 -24.02
C GLU A 30 -15.65 27.25 -22.74
N TYR A 31 -14.64 26.67 -22.10
CA TYR A 31 -13.93 27.22 -20.97
C TYR A 31 -12.43 27.30 -21.29
N THR A 32 -11.73 28.27 -20.73
CA THR A 32 -10.27 28.40 -20.82
C THR A 32 -9.69 28.45 -19.41
N THR A 33 -8.69 27.63 -19.11
CA THR A 33 -7.98 27.67 -17.84
C THR A 33 -6.88 28.74 -17.87
N SER A 34 -6.30 29.05 -16.71
CA SER A 34 -5.17 29.99 -16.63
C SER A 34 -3.92 29.52 -17.37
N SER A 35 -3.78 28.23 -17.67
CA SER A 35 -2.66 27.69 -18.45
C SER A 35 -2.88 27.79 -19.96
N GLY A 36 -4.08 28.22 -20.40
CA GLY A 36 -4.46 28.31 -21.81
C GLY A 36 -5.09 27.03 -22.37
N LEU A 37 -5.26 25.98 -21.56
CA LEU A 37 -6.06 24.81 -21.91
C LEU A 37 -7.50 25.24 -22.20
N LYS A 38 -8.07 24.80 -23.31
CA LYS A 38 -9.50 24.99 -23.59
C LYS A 38 -10.24 23.67 -23.55
N TYR A 39 -11.46 23.69 -23.04
CA TYR A 39 -12.29 22.49 -22.98
C TYR A 39 -13.78 22.81 -23.08
N THR A 40 -14.52 21.84 -23.60
CA THR A 40 -15.97 21.89 -23.75
C THR A 40 -16.56 20.54 -23.39
N PHE A 41 -17.39 20.48 -22.36
CA PHE A 41 -18.13 19.27 -22.00
C PHE A 41 -19.22 19.01 -23.04
N ILE A 42 -19.19 17.83 -23.65
CA ILE A 42 -20.20 17.35 -24.62
C ILE A 42 -21.09 16.25 -24.02
N GLN A 43 -20.71 15.70 -22.86
CA GLN A 43 -21.55 14.87 -22.01
C GLN A 43 -21.17 15.10 -20.55
N LEU A 44 -22.16 15.17 -19.66
CA LEU A 44 -21.95 15.24 -18.22
C LEU A 44 -22.27 13.90 -17.57
N GLY A 45 -21.27 13.30 -16.98
CA GLY A 45 -21.34 12.13 -16.15
C GLY A 45 -21.96 12.41 -14.78
N LYS A 46 -22.34 11.33 -14.10
CA LYS A 46 -22.92 11.37 -12.75
C LYS A 46 -22.02 10.72 -11.70
N GLY A 47 -20.89 10.15 -12.12
CA GLY A 47 -19.99 9.46 -11.20
C GLY A 47 -19.04 10.42 -10.48
N GLU A 48 -18.04 9.82 -9.85
CA GLU A 48 -17.09 10.52 -9.00
C GLU A 48 -16.25 11.54 -9.78
N LYS A 49 -15.97 12.68 -9.14
CA LYS A 49 -15.00 13.65 -9.68
C LYS A 49 -13.59 13.08 -9.57
N VAL A 50 -12.79 13.23 -10.61
CA VAL A 50 -11.40 12.81 -10.62
C VAL A 50 -10.60 13.61 -9.60
N GLN A 51 -9.79 12.92 -8.79
CA GLN A 51 -8.89 13.50 -7.80
C GLN A 51 -7.46 13.00 -7.99
N ALA A 52 -6.48 13.71 -7.43
CA ALA A 52 -5.09 13.25 -7.42
C ALA A 52 -4.98 11.90 -6.69
N GLY A 53 -4.20 10.97 -7.24
CA GLY A 53 -4.09 9.60 -6.74
C GLY A 53 -5.12 8.63 -7.29
N ASP A 54 -6.25 9.08 -7.86
CA ASP A 54 -7.22 8.20 -8.51
C ASP A 54 -6.59 7.48 -9.72
N ARG A 55 -7.00 6.24 -9.93
CA ARG A 55 -6.70 5.49 -11.16
C ARG A 55 -7.87 5.71 -12.12
N VAL A 56 -7.59 6.34 -13.25
CA VAL A 56 -8.59 6.77 -14.21
C VAL A 56 -8.40 6.02 -15.51
N THR A 57 -9.49 5.48 -16.04
CA THR A 57 -9.54 4.85 -17.36
C THR A 57 -10.29 5.76 -18.31
N THR A 58 -9.66 6.05 -19.45
CA THR A 58 -10.17 6.96 -20.46
C THR A 58 -10.22 6.29 -21.82
N HIS A 59 -11.25 6.59 -22.58
CA HIS A 59 -11.19 6.49 -24.03
C HIS A 59 -10.98 7.88 -24.61
N TYR A 60 -10.12 8.00 -25.62
CA TYR A 60 -9.92 9.23 -26.35
C TYR A 60 -9.65 9.03 -27.84
N ILE A 61 -9.84 10.13 -28.58
CA ILE A 61 -9.36 10.31 -29.95
C ILE A 61 -8.50 11.58 -29.99
N GLY A 62 -7.21 11.43 -30.31
CA GLY A 62 -6.24 12.50 -30.47
C GLY A 62 -6.13 12.96 -31.92
N ARG A 63 -6.21 14.27 -32.14
CA ARG A 63 -6.17 14.91 -33.47
C ARG A 63 -5.21 16.10 -33.49
N PHE A 64 -4.61 16.36 -34.65
CA PHE A 64 -3.92 17.61 -34.93
C PHE A 64 -4.91 18.73 -35.28
N ASP A 65 -4.41 19.96 -35.46
CA ASP A 65 -5.23 21.12 -35.85
C ASP A 65 -6.00 20.91 -37.15
N ASN A 66 -5.42 20.18 -38.11
CA ASN A 66 -6.06 19.79 -39.38
C ASN A 66 -7.06 18.60 -39.27
N ASP A 67 -7.43 18.20 -38.05
CA ASP A 67 -8.34 17.09 -37.73
C ASP A 67 -7.87 15.68 -38.10
N SER A 68 -6.65 15.53 -38.63
CA SER A 68 -6.07 14.20 -38.82
C SER A 68 -5.81 13.54 -37.46
N VAL A 69 -6.23 12.27 -37.35
CA VAL A 69 -6.15 11.48 -36.12
C VAL A 69 -4.75 10.87 -36.00
N PHE A 70 -4.09 11.11 -34.87
CA PHE A 70 -2.79 10.48 -34.57
C PHE A 70 -2.91 9.32 -33.59
N ASP A 71 -4.00 9.25 -32.82
CA ASP A 71 -4.25 8.16 -31.87
C ASP A 71 -5.75 8.02 -31.57
N ASP A 72 -6.23 6.79 -31.41
CA ASP A 72 -7.65 6.47 -31.25
C ASP A 72 -7.84 5.15 -30.48
N THR A 73 -8.12 5.30 -29.19
CA THR A 73 -8.35 4.15 -28.29
C THR A 73 -9.65 3.38 -28.56
N TYR A 74 -10.61 3.98 -29.26
CA TYR A 74 -11.84 3.27 -29.63
C TYR A 74 -11.57 2.27 -30.75
N LYS A 75 -10.70 2.64 -31.71
CA LYS A 75 -10.29 1.74 -32.81
C LYS A 75 -9.46 0.56 -32.33
N THR A 76 -8.56 0.79 -31.37
CA THR A 76 -7.72 -0.27 -30.81
C THR A 76 -8.46 -1.13 -29.78
N GLY A 77 -9.60 -0.66 -29.26
CA GLY A 77 -10.29 -1.29 -28.14
C GLY A 77 -9.51 -1.26 -26.83
N MET A 78 -8.41 -0.49 -26.77
CA MET A 78 -7.51 -0.41 -25.62
C MET A 78 -7.64 0.98 -24.97
N PRO A 79 -8.45 1.13 -23.91
CA PRO A 79 -8.53 2.38 -23.18
C PRO A 79 -7.22 2.68 -22.45
N PHE A 80 -6.93 3.96 -22.28
CA PHE A 80 -5.74 4.41 -21.56
C PHE A 80 -6.05 4.54 -20.07
N THR A 81 -5.34 3.76 -19.25
CA THR A 81 -5.48 3.79 -17.78
C THR A 81 -4.20 4.28 -17.13
N PHE A 82 -4.33 5.27 -16.25
CA PHE A 82 -3.20 5.91 -15.57
C PHE A 82 -3.58 6.41 -14.18
N LYS A 83 -2.57 6.72 -13.36
CA LYS A 83 -2.74 7.31 -12.03
C LYS A 83 -2.56 8.82 -12.07
N VAL A 84 -3.55 9.54 -11.55
CA VAL A 84 -3.59 10.99 -11.64
C VAL A 84 -2.52 11.60 -10.72
N GLY A 85 -1.55 12.30 -11.31
CA GLY A 85 -0.48 12.99 -10.58
C GLY A 85 0.92 12.40 -10.75
N GLU A 86 1.07 11.28 -11.48
CA GLU A 86 2.37 10.63 -11.70
C GLU A 86 3.06 11.01 -13.03
N GLY A 87 2.50 11.95 -13.79
CA GLY A 87 3.12 12.47 -15.02
C GLY A 87 3.13 11.49 -16.19
N GLN A 88 2.18 10.55 -16.21
CA GLN A 88 2.09 9.50 -17.24
C GLN A 88 1.47 9.96 -18.58
N ALA A 89 1.03 11.22 -18.65
CA ALA A 89 0.50 11.85 -19.85
C ALA A 89 0.91 13.33 -19.89
N ILE A 90 0.69 13.98 -21.04
CA ILE A 90 1.04 15.39 -21.23
C ILE A 90 0.30 16.30 -20.21
N PRO A 91 0.94 17.39 -19.75
CA PRO A 91 0.38 18.26 -18.70
C PRO A 91 -1.05 18.73 -18.95
N GLY A 92 -1.37 19.17 -20.18
CA GLY A 92 -2.71 19.68 -20.50
C GLY A 92 -3.80 18.60 -20.50
N TYR A 93 -3.45 17.37 -20.88
CA TYR A 93 -4.37 16.23 -20.80
C TYR A 93 -4.67 15.89 -19.32
N LEU A 94 -3.63 15.83 -18.48
CA LEU A 94 -3.78 15.59 -17.05
C LEU A 94 -4.54 16.71 -16.33
N GLU A 95 -4.33 17.96 -16.75
CA GLU A 95 -5.08 19.11 -16.27
C GLU A 95 -6.57 18.98 -16.61
N ALA A 96 -6.90 18.67 -17.87
CA ALA A 96 -8.28 18.51 -18.32
C ALA A 96 -9.00 17.37 -17.57
N VAL A 97 -8.37 16.20 -17.45
CA VAL A 97 -8.96 15.04 -16.77
C VAL A 97 -9.29 15.34 -15.30
N LYS A 98 -8.50 16.16 -14.59
CA LYS A 98 -8.80 16.59 -13.21
C LYS A 98 -10.04 17.49 -13.09
N LEU A 99 -10.49 18.10 -14.18
CA LEU A 99 -11.73 18.89 -14.22
C LEU A 99 -12.97 18.00 -14.42
N MET A 100 -12.78 16.77 -14.91
CA MET A 100 -13.83 15.84 -15.30
C MET A 100 -14.26 14.89 -14.15
N ARG A 101 -15.38 14.20 -14.38
CA ARG A 101 -15.95 13.14 -13.55
C ARG A 101 -16.20 11.89 -14.38
N GLN A 102 -16.39 10.75 -13.71
CA GLN A 102 -16.75 9.51 -14.40
C GLN A 102 -18.06 9.66 -15.20
N GLY A 103 -17.98 9.30 -16.48
CA GLY A 103 -19.04 9.44 -17.49
C GLY A 103 -19.03 10.77 -18.25
N ASP A 104 -18.16 11.73 -17.89
CA ASP A 104 -17.99 12.95 -18.68
C ASP A 104 -17.37 12.64 -20.04
N LYS A 105 -17.82 13.36 -21.08
CA LYS A 105 -17.13 13.48 -22.36
C LYS A 105 -16.79 14.93 -22.61
N ALA A 106 -15.57 15.22 -23.04
CA ALA A 106 -15.14 16.57 -23.36
C ALA A 106 -14.29 16.62 -24.62
N ASN A 107 -14.46 17.69 -25.40
CA ASN A 107 -13.47 18.12 -26.37
C ASN A 107 -12.47 19.04 -25.66
N ILE A 108 -11.19 18.81 -25.86
CA ILE A 108 -10.09 19.50 -25.18
C ILE A 108 -9.09 19.96 -26.24
N PHE A 109 -8.68 21.21 -26.18
CA PHE A 109 -7.59 21.77 -26.97
C PHE A 109 -6.40 22.04 -26.04
N VAL A 110 -5.27 21.41 -26.36
CA VAL A 110 -4.03 21.46 -25.60
C VAL A 110 -3.00 22.26 -26.42
N PRO A 111 -2.65 23.48 -26.00
CA PRO A 111 -1.57 24.24 -26.60
C PRO A 111 -0.25 23.47 -26.55
N ALA A 112 0.64 23.71 -27.51
CA ALA A 112 1.93 23.04 -27.60
C ALA A 112 2.74 23.04 -26.29
N ALA A 113 2.72 24.15 -25.54
CA ALA A 113 3.41 24.31 -24.25
C ALA A 113 2.89 23.36 -23.14
N LEU A 114 1.65 22.88 -23.26
CA LEU A 114 1.05 21.87 -22.36
C LEU A 114 1.05 20.46 -22.97
N ALA A 115 1.61 20.31 -24.17
CA ALA A 115 1.79 19.05 -24.91
C ALA A 115 3.28 18.66 -24.94
N TYR A 116 3.87 18.57 -26.14
CA TYR A 116 5.26 18.15 -26.36
C TYR A 116 6.22 19.32 -26.67
N GLY A 117 5.70 20.56 -26.71
CA GLY A 117 6.47 21.78 -26.92
C GLY A 117 7.34 21.77 -28.17
N ALA A 118 8.41 22.56 -28.14
CA ALA A 118 9.36 22.73 -29.25
C ALA A 118 10.15 21.45 -29.61
N SER A 119 10.06 20.39 -28.81
CA SER A 119 10.72 19.12 -29.11
C SER A 119 9.85 18.18 -29.93
N GLY A 120 8.52 18.25 -29.79
CA GLY A 120 7.63 17.23 -30.34
C GLY A 120 7.85 15.85 -29.69
N ALA A 121 7.17 14.82 -30.21
CA ALA A 121 7.40 13.43 -29.80
C ALA A 121 6.84 12.43 -30.81
N TYR A 122 7.62 11.41 -31.17
CA TYR A 122 7.20 10.38 -32.15
C TYR A 122 6.68 11.02 -33.45
N ALA A 123 5.42 10.77 -33.79
CA ALA A 123 4.74 11.35 -34.97
C ALA A 123 4.20 12.76 -34.74
N ILE A 124 4.34 13.32 -33.52
CA ILE A 124 3.85 14.65 -33.15
C ILE A 124 4.96 15.68 -33.42
N PRO A 125 4.75 16.63 -34.34
CA PRO A 125 5.75 17.64 -34.66
C PRO A 125 6.07 18.57 -33.49
N PRO A 126 7.25 19.22 -33.51
CA PRO A 126 7.53 20.39 -32.69
C PRO A 126 6.42 21.43 -32.74
N ASP A 127 6.14 22.04 -31.59
CA ASP A 127 5.17 23.13 -31.42
C ASP A 127 3.73 22.81 -31.87
N ALA A 128 3.40 21.52 -32.00
CA ALA A 128 2.05 21.10 -32.36
C ALA A 128 1.06 21.31 -31.20
N ASN A 129 -0.06 21.96 -31.49
CA ASN A 129 -1.24 21.88 -30.64
C ASN A 129 -1.96 20.55 -30.87
N LEU A 130 -2.64 20.07 -29.84
CA LEU A 130 -3.37 18.80 -29.90
C LEU A 130 -4.83 19.00 -29.50
N LYS A 131 -5.73 18.34 -30.22
CA LYS A 131 -7.15 18.24 -29.88
C LYS A 131 -7.45 16.82 -29.40
N PHE A 132 -8.18 16.69 -28.31
CA PHE A 132 -8.66 15.41 -27.81
C PHE A 132 -10.18 15.45 -27.64
N GLN A 133 -10.85 14.39 -28.07
CA GLN A 133 -12.16 14.04 -27.51
C GLN A 133 -11.93 12.94 -26.49
N VAL A 134 -12.25 13.18 -25.22
CA VAL A 134 -11.98 12.27 -24.09
C VAL A 134 -13.27 11.88 -23.41
N GLU A 135 -13.40 10.62 -23.05
CA GLU A 135 -14.40 10.03 -22.17
C GLU A 135 -13.73 9.49 -20.92
N ILE A 136 -14.22 9.85 -19.73
CA ILE A 136 -13.85 9.18 -18.49
C ILE A 136 -14.74 7.94 -18.30
N VAL A 137 -14.19 6.76 -18.55
CA VAL A 137 -14.92 5.49 -18.47
C VAL A 137 -15.07 5.04 -17.02
N GLU A 138 -13.97 5.06 -16.27
CA GLU A 138 -13.90 4.59 -14.90
C GLU A 138 -13.01 5.50 -14.05
N VAL A 139 -13.45 5.76 -12.81
CA VAL A 139 -12.63 6.39 -11.77
C VAL A 139 -12.56 5.45 -10.59
N LYS A 140 -11.44 4.73 -10.46
CA LYS A 140 -11.14 3.93 -9.27
C LYS A 140 -10.45 4.83 -8.25
N LYS A 141 -11.10 5.03 -7.10
CA LYS A 141 -10.61 5.94 -6.06
C LYS A 141 -9.26 5.50 -5.53
N GLY A 142 -8.31 6.42 -5.59
CA GLY A 142 -7.01 6.28 -4.98
C GLY A 142 -7.02 6.78 -3.53
N PRO A 143 -5.98 6.45 -2.76
CA PRO A 143 -5.86 6.95 -1.41
C PRO A 143 -5.60 8.45 -1.41
N GLN A 144 -6.50 9.18 -0.75
CA GLN A 144 -6.34 10.60 -0.54
C GLN A 144 -5.50 10.87 0.71
N PRO A 145 -4.62 11.88 0.68
CA PRO A 145 -3.87 12.28 1.86
C PRO A 145 -4.83 12.56 3.02
N PHE A 146 -4.61 11.97 4.19
CA PHE A 146 -5.48 12.12 5.34
C PHE A 146 -5.63 13.59 5.76
N ASN A 147 -6.86 13.99 6.06
CA ASN A 147 -7.13 15.31 6.59
C ASN A 147 -6.73 15.39 8.07
N VAL A 148 -5.69 16.16 8.35
CA VAL A 148 -5.13 16.38 9.68
C VAL A 148 -5.52 17.72 10.30
N ALA A 149 -6.38 18.51 9.62
CA ALA A 149 -6.81 19.79 10.13
C ALA A 149 -7.49 19.62 11.50
N LYS A 150 -7.12 20.47 12.47
CA LYS A 150 -7.64 20.47 13.84
C LYS A 150 -7.35 19.18 14.64
N LYS A 151 -6.41 18.34 14.20
CA LYS A 151 -5.96 17.15 14.93
C LYS A 151 -4.69 17.47 15.73
N GLY A 152 -4.52 16.78 16.87
CA GLY A 152 -3.33 16.91 17.70
C GLY A 152 -2.13 16.18 17.09
N THR A 153 -0.96 16.79 17.19
CA THR A 153 0.31 16.20 16.74
C THR A 153 1.10 15.70 17.94
N VAL A 154 1.48 14.43 17.92
CA VAL A 154 2.45 13.86 18.86
C VAL A 154 3.83 13.94 18.22
N LYS A 155 4.79 14.52 18.94
CA LYS A 155 6.21 14.58 18.52
C LYS A 155 7.03 13.65 19.40
N LEU A 156 7.73 12.72 18.77
CA LEU A 156 8.65 11.81 19.44
C LEU A 156 10.04 12.46 19.59
N PRO A 157 10.87 12.03 20.57
CA PRO A 157 12.22 12.57 20.77
C PRO A 157 13.12 12.47 19.52
N SER A 158 12.91 11.44 18.71
CA SER A 158 13.59 11.20 17.43
C SER A 158 13.28 12.23 16.34
N GLY A 159 12.27 13.09 16.55
CA GLY A 159 11.78 14.04 15.57
C GLY A 159 10.60 13.53 14.74
N VAL A 160 10.27 12.23 14.81
CA VAL A 160 9.05 11.68 14.19
C VAL A 160 7.83 12.40 14.75
N LYS A 161 6.92 12.79 13.86
CA LYS A 161 5.63 13.36 14.25
C LYS A 161 4.54 12.43 13.75
N PHE A 162 3.53 12.16 14.56
CA PHE A 162 2.34 11.49 14.07
C PHE A 162 1.07 12.18 14.54
N ILE A 163 0.05 12.07 13.70
CA ILE A 163 -1.27 12.65 13.88
C ILE A 163 -2.25 11.50 13.72
N GLU A 164 -2.82 11.04 14.83
CA GLU A 164 -3.84 9.99 14.80
C GLU A 164 -5.18 10.62 14.36
N VAL A 165 -5.60 10.27 13.15
CA VAL A 165 -6.79 10.80 12.48
C VAL A 165 -8.03 10.04 12.97
N VAL A 166 -7.88 8.73 13.08
CA VAL A 166 -8.86 7.80 13.68
C VAL A 166 -8.15 7.02 14.77
N LYS A 167 -8.68 7.07 15.99
CA LYS A 167 -8.12 6.35 17.13
C LYS A 167 -8.45 4.86 17.03
N GLY A 168 -7.43 4.02 17.12
CA GLY A 168 -7.59 2.57 17.08
C GLY A 168 -8.35 2.02 18.30
N LYS A 169 -8.92 0.83 18.13
CA LYS A 169 -9.71 0.12 19.15
C LYS A 169 -8.96 -1.11 19.64
N GLY A 170 -9.24 -1.50 20.88
CA GLY A 170 -8.70 -2.71 21.50
C GLY A 170 -7.61 -2.45 22.56
N PRO A 171 -7.32 -3.47 23.39
CA PRO A 171 -6.36 -3.34 24.48
C PRO A 171 -4.91 -3.41 24.02
N GLU A 172 -4.66 -3.88 22.79
CA GLU A 172 -3.35 -4.27 22.32
C GLU A 172 -2.40 -3.09 22.17
N LYS A 173 -1.24 -3.22 22.81
CA LYS A 173 -0.08 -2.38 22.59
C LYS A 173 0.82 -3.13 21.63
N LEU A 174 1.15 -2.49 20.51
CA LEU A 174 2.04 -3.07 19.51
C LEU A 174 3.48 -3.11 20.02
N SER A 175 4.21 -4.15 19.60
CA SER A 175 5.58 -4.44 19.98
C SER A 175 6.46 -4.73 18.76
N THR A 176 7.76 -4.54 18.91
CA THR A 176 8.73 -4.92 17.87
C THR A 176 8.58 -6.41 17.55
N GLY A 177 8.55 -6.76 16.26
CA GLY A 177 8.31 -8.11 15.78
C GLY A 177 6.85 -8.40 15.40
N ASP A 178 5.88 -7.61 15.87
CA ASP A 178 4.47 -7.77 15.48
C ASP A 178 4.32 -7.63 13.97
N LEU A 179 3.52 -8.53 13.38
CA LEU A 179 3.15 -8.49 11.98
C LEU A 179 1.78 -7.82 11.83
N LEU A 180 1.73 -6.75 11.06
CA LEU A 180 0.53 -5.96 10.81
C LEU A 180 0.05 -6.16 9.37
N THR A 181 -1.26 -6.10 9.19
CA THR A 181 -1.88 -5.84 7.89
C THR A 181 -2.21 -4.35 7.85
N ILE A 182 -1.59 -3.60 6.94
CA ILE A 182 -1.78 -2.16 6.84
C ILE A 182 -2.18 -1.74 5.42
N ASN A 183 -2.98 -0.69 5.33
CA ASN A 183 -2.98 0.14 4.13
C ASN A 183 -2.05 1.33 4.37
N TYR A 184 -1.30 1.73 3.34
CA TYR A 184 -0.45 2.91 3.44
C TYR A 184 -0.34 3.68 2.14
N SER A 185 0.00 4.96 2.25
CA SER A 185 0.40 5.83 1.13
C SER A 185 1.51 6.77 1.59
N GLY A 186 2.60 6.80 0.82
CA GLY A 186 3.78 7.62 1.05
C GLY A 186 3.78 8.85 0.14
N TYR A 187 4.08 10.01 0.72
CA TYR A 187 4.10 11.32 0.08
C TYR A 187 5.40 12.07 0.37
N LEU A 188 5.84 12.84 -0.63
CA LEU A 188 6.85 13.87 -0.47
C LEU A 188 6.24 15.11 0.22
N PRO A 189 7.05 16.04 0.76
CA PRO A 189 6.56 17.25 1.42
C PRO A 189 5.69 18.16 0.55
N ASP A 190 5.87 18.11 -0.78
CA ASP A 190 5.05 18.83 -1.76
C ASP A 190 3.68 18.18 -2.02
N GLY A 191 3.40 17.02 -1.38
CA GLY A 191 2.16 16.26 -1.52
C GLY A 191 2.19 15.23 -2.65
N LYS A 192 3.27 15.12 -3.43
CA LYS A 192 3.40 14.09 -4.47
C LYS A 192 3.49 12.71 -3.82
N MET A 193 2.57 11.81 -4.19
CA MET A 193 2.62 10.42 -3.77
C MET A 193 3.78 9.70 -4.49
N PHE A 194 4.53 8.87 -3.77
CA PHE A 194 5.63 8.10 -4.35
C PHE A 194 5.48 6.58 -4.18
N ASN A 195 4.61 6.12 -3.28
CA ASN A 195 4.35 4.70 -3.05
C ASN A 195 3.01 4.53 -2.33
N SER A 196 2.30 3.43 -2.59
CA SER A 196 1.05 3.10 -1.91
C SER A 196 0.74 1.61 -1.95
N SER A 197 0.15 1.06 -0.88
CA SER A 197 -0.38 -0.31 -0.90
C SER A 197 -1.51 -0.49 -1.91
N PHE A 198 -2.25 0.59 -2.20
CA PHE A 198 -3.35 0.58 -3.16
C PHE A 198 -2.88 0.37 -4.60
N ASP A 199 -1.63 0.69 -4.91
CA ASP A 199 -1.05 0.43 -6.24
C ASP A 199 -0.83 -1.09 -6.47
N MET A 200 -0.78 -1.88 -5.39
CA MET A 200 -0.68 -3.34 -5.42
C MET A 200 -2.05 -4.03 -5.35
N ASP A 201 -3.15 -3.27 -5.31
CA ASP A 201 -4.52 -3.77 -5.13
C ASP A 201 -4.72 -4.68 -3.89
N LYS A 202 -3.82 -4.60 -2.90
CA LYS A 202 -3.92 -5.36 -1.64
C LYS A 202 -3.23 -4.66 -0.46
N PRO A 203 -3.67 -4.91 0.78
CA PRO A 203 -2.98 -4.44 1.96
C PRO A 203 -1.54 -4.98 2.05
N PHE A 204 -0.68 -4.22 2.73
CA PHE A 204 0.71 -4.56 2.94
C PHE A 204 0.93 -5.26 4.28
N ARG A 205 1.80 -6.27 4.29
CA ARG A 205 2.26 -6.94 5.51
C ARG A 205 3.47 -6.21 6.06
N TYR A 206 3.30 -5.57 7.21
CA TYR A 206 4.33 -4.74 7.83
C TYR A 206 4.79 -5.37 9.14
N ARG A 207 6.07 -5.75 9.23
CA ARG A 207 6.67 -6.21 10.48
C ARG A 207 7.39 -5.07 11.18
N ILE A 208 6.94 -4.74 12.40
CA ILE A 208 7.56 -3.67 13.19
C ILE A 208 9.02 -4.05 13.50
N GLY A 209 9.95 -3.17 13.15
CA GLY A 209 11.39 -3.34 13.33
C GLY A 209 12.15 -3.73 12.07
N ASN A 210 11.43 -4.11 10.99
CA ASN A 210 12.02 -4.42 9.69
C ASN A 210 11.79 -3.30 8.65
N GLY A 211 10.95 -2.31 8.97
CA GLY A 211 10.56 -1.23 8.08
C GLY A 211 11.43 0.03 8.22
N LEU A 212 10.83 1.18 7.91
CA LEU A 212 11.47 2.47 8.17
C LEU A 212 11.48 2.72 9.68
N LYS A 213 12.65 3.03 10.25
CA LYS A 213 12.81 3.23 11.71
C LYS A 213 11.80 4.24 12.26
N GLY A 214 11.56 5.34 11.56
CA GLY A 214 10.61 6.34 12.01
C GLY A 214 9.15 5.90 11.89
N LEU A 215 8.84 4.99 10.96
CA LEU A 215 7.51 4.39 10.87
C LEU A 215 7.30 3.37 11.99
N ASP A 216 8.31 2.55 12.31
CA ASP A 216 8.28 1.62 13.44
C ASP A 216 7.97 2.33 14.76
N GLU A 217 8.65 3.45 15.03
CA GLU A 217 8.41 4.25 16.22
C GLU A 217 6.97 4.77 16.32
N ALA A 218 6.38 5.17 15.18
CA ALA A 218 5.00 5.60 15.13
C ALA A 218 4.04 4.43 15.34
N MET A 219 4.26 3.28 14.69
CA MET A 219 3.41 2.10 14.83
C MET A 219 3.32 1.62 16.28
N LEU A 220 4.42 1.66 17.04
CA LEU A 220 4.43 1.31 18.47
C LEU A 220 3.54 2.21 19.36
N LYS A 221 3.03 3.33 18.84
CA LYS A 221 2.08 4.22 19.52
C LYS A 221 0.63 4.02 19.09
N LEU A 222 0.40 3.23 18.05
CA LEU A 222 -0.91 3.01 17.43
C LEU A 222 -1.51 1.67 17.87
N LYS A 223 -2.74 1.41 17.42
CA LYS A 223 -3.49 0.19 17.70
C LYS A 223 -4.18 -0.31 16.43
N LYS A 224 -4.73 -1.53 16.48
CA LYS A 224 -5.64 -2.03 15.45
C LYS A 224 -6.77 -1.01 15.19
N GLY A 225 -7.02 -0.72 13.91
CA GLY A 225 -7.99 0.27 13.45
C GLY A 225 -7.52 1.73 13.50
N SER A 226 -6.31 2.01 13.99
CA SER A 226 -5.76 3.38 13.93
C SER A 226 -5.55 3.80 12.48
N LYS A 227 -5.93 5.04 12.17
CA LYS A 227 -5.46 5.76 10.97
C LYS A 227 -4.59 6.91 11.41
N ALA A 228 -3.37 7.00 10.91
CA ALA A 228 -2.44 8.03 11.31
C ALA A 228 -1.66 8.58 10.11
N ARG A 229 -1.41 9.89 10.13
CA ARG A 229 -0.39 10.52 9.31
C ARG A 229 0.91 10.58 10.10
N VAL A 230 2.00 10.12 9.52
CA VAL A 230 3.34 10.07 10.13
C VAL A 230 4.30 10.89 9.28
N VAL A 231 4.95 11.89 9.86
CA VAL A 231 6.04 12.65 9.23
C VAL A 231 7.34 12.11 9.79
N ILE A 232 8.18 11.58 8.91
CA ILE A 232 9.42 10.88 9.24
C ILE A 232 10.61 11.70 8.76
N PRO A 233 11.49 12.15 9.67
CA PRO A 233 12.75 12.79 9.31
C PRO A 233 13.58 11.91 8.38
N TYR A 234 14.27 12.50 7.40
CA TYR A 234 15.02 11.75 6.39
C TYR A 234 16.00 10.73 7.00
N MET A 235 16.64 11.05 8.13
CA MET A 235 17.58 10.19 8.86
C MET A 235 16.96 8.86 9.35
N LEU A 236 15.63 8.83 9.49
CA LEU A 236 14.84 7.67 9.94
C LEU A 236 14.02 7.05 8.80
N ALA A 237 14.20 7.55 7.57
CA ALA A 237 13.59 7.08 6.34
C ALA A 237 14.67 6.69 5.31
N PHE A 238 14.81 7.45 4.22
CA PHE A 238 15.68 7.14 3.07
C PHE A 238 17.07 7.80 3.13
N GLY A 239 17.37 8.50 4.23
CA GLY A 239 18.70 8.99 4.54
C GLY A 239 19.23 10.08 3.60
N GLU A 240 20.55 10.25 3.63
CA GLU A 240 21.28 11.27 2.88
C GLU A 240 21.14 11.09 1.36
N GLN A 241 20.92 9.86 0.88
CA GLN A 241 20.89 9.55 -0.56
C GLN A 241 19.49 9.64 -1.16
N GLY A 242 18.43 9.42 -0.37
CA GLY A 242 17.09 9.27 -0.90
C GLY A 242 16.95 8.02 -1.78
N VAL A 243 16.04 8.07 -2.76
CA VAL A 243 15.79 7.02 -3.75
C VAL A 243 15.86 7.64 -5.13
N LYS A 244 16.86 7.28 -5.94
CA LYS A 244 17.08 7.84 -7.27
C LYS A 244 15.81 7.83 -8.12
N GLY A 245 15.46 8.98 -8.69
CA GLY A 245 14.28 9.16 -9.55
C GLY A 245 12.94 9.27 -8.81
N THR A 246 12.90 9.05 -7.50
CA THR A 246 11.64 8.99 -6.74
C THR A 246 11.64 9.91 -5.52
N ILE A 247 12.66 9.82 -4.67
CA ILE A 247 12.77 10.56 -3.40
C ILE A 247 14.11 11.30 -3.40
N PRO A 248 14.13 12.64 -3.37
CA PRO A 248 15.39 13.38 -3.34
C PRO A 248 16.23 13.10 -2.08
N PRO A 249 17.57 13.28 -2.14
CA PRO A 249 18.45 13.31 -0.97
C PRO A 249 17.89 14.13 0.20
N LYS A 250 18.07 13.66 1.44
CA LYS A 250 17.69 14.39 2.67
C LYS A 250 16.21 14.81 2.75
N THR A 251 15.33 14.04 2.14
CA THR A 251 13.90 14.37 2.12
C THR A 251 13.17 13.69 3.27
N ASP A 252 12.52 14.49 4.11
CA ASP A 252 11.52 14.02 5.05
C ASP A 252 10.33 13.44 4.26
N VAL A 253 9.76 12.35 4.74
CA VAL A 253 8.65 11.68 4.05
C VAL A 253 7.42 11.61 4.94
N ILE A 254 6.26 11.57 4.31
CA ILE A 254 4.96 11.53 4.99
C ILE A 254 4.30 10.20 4.64
N TYR A 255 3.87 9.44 5.62
CA TYR A 255 3.08 8.23 5.43
C TYR A 255 1.72 8.38 6.06
N ASP A 256 0.67 8.16 5.28
CA ASP A 256 -0.65 7.87 5.82
C ASP A 256 -0.77 6.37 5.96
N VAL A 257 -1.07 5.90 7.17
CA VAL A 257 -1.16 4.47 7.49
C VAL A 257 -2.49 4.15 8.17
N GLU A 258 -3.07 3.03 7.80
CA GLU A 258 -4.22 2.43 8.46
C GLU A 258 -3.86 1.01 8.87
N ILE A 259 -3.94 0.73 10.18
CA ILE A 259 -3.71 -0.61 10.71
C ILE A 259 -5.02 -1.38 10.64
N LEU A 260 -5.14 -2.28 9.66
CA LEU A 260 -6.35 -3.09 9.47
C LEU A 260 -6.40 -4.23 10.49
N GLU A 261 -5.26 -4.89 10.70
CA GLU A 261 -5.16 -6.09 11.52
C GLU A 261 -3.78 -6.23 12.15
N VAL A 262 -3.75 -6.85 13.31
CA VAL A 262 -2.53 -7.37 13.96
C VAL A 262 -2.59 -8.88 13.81
N VAL A 263 -1.65 -9.45 13.05
CA VAL A 263 -1.56 -10.90 12.86
C VAL A 263 -1.01 -11.50 14.14
N LYS A 264 -1.84 -12.31 14.79
CA LYS A 264 -1.50 -12.93 16.07
C LYS A 264 -1.08 -14.38 15.92
N PRO A 265 -0.21 -14.86 16.82
CA PRO A 265 -0.06 -16.30 17.02
C PRO A 265 -1.42 -16.94 17.35
N PHE A 266 -1.58 -18.22 17.03
CA PHE A 266 -2.74 -19.00 17.41
C PHE A 266 -2.95 -18.99 18.93
N GLU A 267 -4.21 -18.84 19.34
CA GLU A 267 -4.64 -18.87 20.74
C GLU A 267 -4.67 -20.31 21.24
N THR A 268 -3.71 -20.67 22.10
CA THR A 268 -3.56 -22.04 22.63
C THR A 268 -4.01 -22.21 24.08
N LYS A 269 -4.43 -21.13 24.75
CA LYS A 269 -4.86 -21.19 26.14
C LYS A 269 -6.10 -22.09 26.29
N GLY A 270 -6.03 -23.03 27.24
CA GLY A 270 -7.13 -23.97 27.53
C GLY A 270 -7.26 -25.12 26.52
N LYS A 271 -6.26 -25.31 25.64
CA LYS A 271 -6.20 -26.43 24.71
C LYS A 271 -5.16 -27.45 25.16
N ASP A 272 -5.42 -28.72 24.87
CA ASP A 272 -4.52 -29.80 25.25
C ASP A 272 -3.25 -29.80 24.39
N THR A 273 -2.13 -30.13 25.04
CA THR A 273 -0.86 -30.37 24.36
C THR A 273 -0.63 -31.87 24.28
N VAL A 274 -0.54 -32.39 23.05
CA VAL A 274 -0.22 -33.79 22.80
C VAL A 274 1.28 -33.91 22.51
N THR A 275 1.93 -34.93 23.06
CA THR A 275 3.34 -35.24 22.83
C THR A 275 3.44 -36.57 22.09
N THR A 276 4.17 -36.60 20.97
CA THR A 276 4.43 -37.82 20.20
C THR A 276 5.66 -38.56 20.73
N ALA A 277 5.91 -39.77 20.24
CA ALA A 277 7.06 -40.58 20.64
C ALA A 277 8.41 -39.94 20.26
N SER A 278 8.47 -39.11 19.22
CA SER A 278 9.69 -38.40 18.80
C SER A 278 10.02 -37.17 19.69
N GLY A 279 9.06 -36.78 20.54
CA GLY A 279 9.11 -35.57 21.35
C GLY A 279 8.49 -34.33 20.67
N LEU A 280 7.96 -34.46 19.45
CA LEU A 280 7.13 -33.40 18.85
C LEU A 280 5.92 -33.15 19.75
N LYS A 281 5.66 -31.88 20.05
CA LYS A 281 4.47 -31.46 20.76
C LYS A 281 3.57 -30.69 19.83
N TYR A 282 2.26 -30.86 19.95
CA TYR A 282 1.31 -30.10 19.17
C TYR A 282 0.02 -29.79 19.93
N ILE A 283 -0.63 -28.70 19.51
CA ILE A 283 -1.89 -28.20 20.07
C ILE A 283 -2.85 -27.99 18.90
N VAL A 284 -3.95 -28.72 18.88
CA VAL A 284 -4.98 -28.54 17.84
C VAL A 284 -5.78 -27.28 18.15
N VAL A 285 -5.56 -26.24 17.36
CA VAL A 285 -6.21 -24.93 17.54
C VAL A 285 -7.60 -24.96 16.94
N SER A 286 -7.72 -25.47 15.71
CA SER A 286 -8.97 -25.71 15.02
C SER A 286 -8.87 -27.00 14.21
N LYS A 287 -9.87 -27.88 14.32
CA LYS A 287 -9.98 -29.09 13.51
C LYS A 287 -11.02 -28.87 12.42
N ALA A 288 -10.66 -29.09 11.16
CA ALA A 288 -11.60 -29.06 10.05
C ALA A 288 -12.39 -30.37 9.97
N LEU A 289 -13.64 -30.28 9.51
CA LEU A 289 -14.50 -31.43 9.26
C LEU A 289 -14.38 -31.84 7.80
N GLY A 290 -13.99 -33.10 7.53
CA GLY A 290 -14.02 -33.69 6.19
C GLY A 290 -12.90 -33.26 5.23
N GLY A 291 -11.84 -32.61 5.72
CA GLY A 291 -10.66 -32.28 4.90
C GLY A 291 -9.83 -33.52 4.56
N ALA A 292 -9.19 -33.53 3.38
CA ALA A 292 -8.24 -34.58 3.02
C ALA A 292 -7.05 -34.58 3.97
N GLN A 293 -6.63 -35.75 4.45
CA GLN A 293 -5.44 -35.88 5.28
C GLN A 293 -4.18 -35.70 4.44
N ALA A 294 -3.20 -34.96 4.96
CA ALA A 294 -1.86 -34.94 4.39
C ALA A 294 -1.21 -36.32 4.52
N ALA A 295 -0.59 -36.80 3.44
CA ALA A 295 0.04 -38.11 3.38
C ALA A 295 1.41 -38.03 2.67
N PRO A 296 2.38 -38.90 3.01
CA PRO A 296 3.65 -38.97 2.30
C PRO A 296 3.46 -39.13 0.78
N GLY A 297 4.28 -38.43 0.00
CA GLY A 297 4.22 -38.38 -1.47
C GLY A 297 3.14 -37.46 -2.04
N LYS A 298 2.25 -36.89 -1.21
CA LYS A 298 1.29 -35.87 -1.63
C LYS A 298 1.91 -34.48 -1.62
N THR A 299 1.44 -33.63 -2.53
CA THR A 299 1.81 -32.21 -2.51
C THR A 299 0.89 -31.51 -1.51
N VAL A 300 1.49 -30.86 -0.51
CA VAL A 300 0.78 -30.12 0.53
C VAL A 300 1.05 -28.64 0.38
N LYS A 301 0.04 -27.82 0.66
CA LYS A 301 0.15 -26.37 0.67
C LYS A 301 -0.20 -25.85 2.05
N VAL A 302 0.71 -25.11 2.69
CA VAL A 302 0.51 -24.64 4.06
C VAL A 302 0.75 -23.14 4.22
N HIS A 303 -0.11 -22.51 5.01
CA HIS A 303 0.21 -21.24 5.63
C HIS A 303 0.87 -21.49 6.98
N TYR A 304 1.89 -20.69 7.32
CA TYR A 304 2.60 -20.84 8.58
C TYR A 304 3.20 -19.54 9.08
N THR A 305 3.42 -19.48 10.40
CA THR A 305 4.33 -18.54 11.04
C THR A 305 5.18 -19.29 12.06
N GLY A 306 6.51 -19.13 11.97
CA GLY A 306 7.49 -19.72 12.87
C GLY A 306 8.02 -18.69 13.87
N PHE A 307 8.03 -19.06 15.16
CA PHE A 307 8.44 -18.24 16.29
C PHE A 307 9.53 -18.93 17.11
N LEU A 308 10.45 -18.13 17.65
CA LEU A 308 11.28 -18.52 18.78
C LEU A 308 10.44 -18.49 20.08
N THR A 309 10.92 -19.12 21.14
CA THR A 309 10.20 -19.20 22.42
C THR A 309 10.07 -17.86 23.14
N ASP A 310 10.86 -16.85 22.76
CA ASP A 310 10.72 -15.47 23.20
C ASP A 310 9.62 -14.69 22.45
N GLY A 311 8.95 -15.33 21.47
CA GLY A 311 7.91 -14.74 20.64
C GLY A 311 8.40 -14.12 19.34
N MET A 312 9.72 -14.06 19.10
CA MET A 312 10.27 -13.50 17.87
C MET A 312 9.91 -14.37 16.66
N VAL A 313 9.22 -13.78 15.68
CA VAL A 313 8.99 -14.44 14.39
C VAL A 313 10.29 -14.48 13.59
N PHE A 314 10.69 -15.67 13.14
CA PHE A 314 11.85 -15.85 12.26
C PHE A 314 11.45 -16.10 10.80
N ASP A 315 10.23 -16.60 10.55
CA ASP A 315 9.72 -16.83 9.19
C ASP A 315 8.19 -16.87 9.18
N SER A 316 7.56 -16.38 8.10
CA SER A 316 6.10 -16.38 7.94
C SER A 316 5.69 -16.37 6.48
N SER A 317 4.88 -17.33 6.06
CA SER A 317 4.25 -17.30 4.74
C SER A 317 3.09 -16.30 4.66
N ILE A 318 2.52 -15.93 5.82
CA ILE A 318 1.50 -14.87 5.92
C ILE A 318 2.12 -13.51 5.58
N GLU A 319 3.34 -13.24 6.02
CA GLU A 319 4.07 -12.00 5.70
C GLU A 319 4.35 -11.87 4.19
N ARG A 320 4.64 -12.99 3.51
CA ARG A 320 4.83 -13.02 2.05
C ARG A 320 3.52 -13.10 1.27
N ASP A 321 2.39 -13.27 1.96
CA ASP A 321 1.07 -13.45 1.34
C ASP A 321 1.05 -14.61 0.33
N GLN A 322 1.84 -15.65 0.58
CA GLN A 322 2.03 -16.78 -0.32
C GLN A 322 2.29 -18.05 0.50
N PRO A 323 1.36 -19.03 0.52
CA PRO A 323 1.61 -20.35 1.12
C PRO A 323 2.85 -21.03 0.54
N ILE A 324 3.48 -21.88 1.33
CA ILE A 324 4.52 -22.77 0.81
C ILE A 324 3.89 -24.07 0.32
N GLU A 325 4.38 -24.58 -0.80
CA GLU A 325 3.94 -25.84 -1.42
C GLU A 325 5.14 -26.77 -1.57
N PHE A 326 5.00 -28.02 -1.13
CA PHE A 326 6.07 -29.02 -1.20
C PHE A 326 5.51 -30.45 -1.15
N VAL A 327 6.33 -31.44 -1.54
CA VAL A 327 5.96 -32.86 -1.50
C VAL A 327 6.35 -33.44 -0.14
N LEU A 328 5.35 -33.90 0.63
CA LEU A 328 5.54 -34.40 1.98
C LEU A 328 6.37 -35.69 1.98
N GLY A 329 7.44 -35.73 2.78
CA GLY A 329 8.35 -36.88 2.89
C GLY A 329 9.35 -37.03 1.73
N GLN A 330 9.38 -36.11 0.76
CA GLN A 330 10.37 -36.08 -0.33
C GLN A 330 11.16 -34.78 -0.39
N THR A 331 10.61 -33.70 0.18
CA THR A 331 11.27 -32.39 0.24
C THR A 331 12.08 -32.28 1.53
N PRO A 332 13.36 -31.86 1.50
CA PRO A 332 14.17 -31.75 2.70
C PRO A 332 13.71 -30.58 3.57
N ILE A 333 12.80 -30.86 4.50
CA ILE A 333 12.30 -29.93 5.52
C ILE A 333 12.66 -30.45 6.92
N ILE A 334 12.42 -29.65 7.96
CA ILE A 334 12.69 -30.09 9.34
C ILE A 334 11.79 -31.29 9.71
N LYS A 335 12.34 -32.27 10.45
CA LYS A 335 11.65 -33.53 10.80
C LYS A 335 10.33 -33.30 11.53
N GLY A 336 10.27 -32.26 12.38
CA GLY A 336 9.04 -31.91 13.09
C GLY A 336 7.90 -31.46 12.17
N TRP A 337 8.21 -30.90 11.00
CA TRP A 337 7.20 -30.60 9.97
C TRP A 337 6.76 -31.85 9.23
N GLU A 338 7.70 -32.73 8.84
CA GLU A 338 7.35 -34.00 8.17
C GLU A 338 6.38 -34.83 9.01
N GLU A 339 6.67 -34.96 10.30
CA GLU A 339 5.81 -35.66 11.25
C GLU A 339 4.52 -34.88 11.53
N GLY A 340 4.62 -33.59 11.87
CA GLY A 340 3.48 -32.80 12.32
C GLY A 340 2.42 -32.58 11.23
N ILE A 341 2.85 -32.28 10.01
CA ILE A 341 1.93 -31.99 8.90
C ILE A 341 1.18 -33.26 8.47
N ALA A 342 1.78 -34.45 8.58
CA ALA A 342 1.09 -35.73 8.34
C ALA A 342 -0.10 -35.99 9.30
N LEU A 343 -0.17 -35.29 10.43
CA LEU A 343 -1.30 -35.35 11.37
C LEU A 343 -2.47 -34.43 10.99
N MET A 344 -2.28 -33.57 10.00
CA MET A 344 -3.23 -32.53 9.60
C MET A 344 -4.17 -33.00 8.48
N ASN A 345 -5.39 -32.48 8.52
CA ASN A 345 -6.33 -32.48 7.40
C ASN A 345 -6.45 -31.08 6.82
N VAL A 346 -6.82 -30.96 5.55
CA VAL A 346 -7.10 -29.66 4.92
C VAL A 346 -8.08 -28.86 5.78
N GLY A 347 -7.69 -27.63 6.12
CA GLY A 347 -8.38 -26.70 7.01
C GLY A 347 -7.98 -26.77 8.48
N ASP A 348 -7.20 -27.77 8.90
CA ASP A 348 -6.68 -27.85 10.27
C ASP A 348 -5.74 -26.68 10.56
N LYS A 349 -5.86 -26.14 11.78
CA LYS A 349 -4.93 -25.16 12.36
C LYS A 349 -4.29 -25.77 13.59
N ILE A 350 -2.99 -25.97 13.57
CA ILE A 350 -2.24 -26.62 14.64
C ILE A 350 -1.04 -25.74 15.02
N ARG A 351 -0.79 -25.62 16.33
CA ARG A 351 0.51 -25.15 16.82
C ARG A 351 1.42 -26.35 17.05
N PHE A 352 2.56 -26.39 16.39
CA PHE A 352 3.65 -27.30 16.69
C PHE A 352 4.66 -26.65 17.63
N ILE A 353 5.20 -27.44 18.56
CA ILE A 353 6.30 -27.09 19.46
C ILE A 353 7.39 -28.13 19.16
N ILE A 354 8.38 -27.71 18.38
CA ILE A 354 9.38 -28.56 17.75
C ILE A 354 10.70 -28.43 18.54
N PRO A 355 11.12 -29.47 19.29
CA PRO A 355 12.41 -29.45 19.96
C PRO A 355 13.56 -29.43 18.94
N SER A 356 14.75 -28.99 19.36
CA SER A 356 15.86 -28.73 18.45
C SER A 356 16.26 -29.91 17.59
N HIS A 357 16.25 -31.15 18.11
CA HIS A 357 16.62 -32.36 17.37
C HIS A 357 15.63 -32.72 16.24
N LEU A 358 14.41 -32.16 16.27
CA LEU A 358 13.42 -32.24 15.19
C LEU A 358 13.38 -30.96 14.33
N GLY A 359 14.13 -29.93 14.71
CA GLY A 359 14.29 -28.66 14.02
C GLY A 359 15.67 -28.50 13.39
N TYR A 360 16.37 -27.42 13.75
CA TYR A 360 17.71 -27.07 13.24
C TYR A 360 18.89 -27.56 14.11
N GLY A 361 18.61 -28.42 15.09
CA GLY A 361 19.63 -29.12 15.89
C GLY A 361 20.56 -28.22 16.69
N ASP A 362 21.78 -28.73 16.94
CA ASP A 362 22.80 -28.06 17.74
C ASP A 362 23.42 -26.84 17.06
N MET A 363 23.28 -26.72 15.73
CA MET A 363 23.86 -25.61 14.98
C MET A 363 22.90 -24.43 14.84
N GLY A 364 21.59 -24.66 14.92
CA GLY A 364 20.59 -23.64 14.61
C GLY A 364 20.59 -23.26 13.13
N GLN A 365 20.06 -22.08 12.82
CA GLN A 365 20.06 -21.52 11.47
C GLN A 365 20.35 -20.01 11.53
N PRO A 366 21.63 -19.59 11.50
CA PRO A 366 22.04 -18.20 11.70
C PRO A 366 21.40 -17.22 10.71
N GLN A 367 21.20 -17.64 9.45
CA GLN A 367 20.57 -16.80 8.42
C GLN A 367 19.12 -16.43 8.78
N ALA A 368 18.41 -17.32 9.48
CA ALA A 368 17.07 -17.08 10.01
C ALA A 368 17.09 -16.60 11.47
N LYS A 369 18.26 -16.25 12.01
CA LYS A 369 18.47 -15.87 13.42
C LYS A 369 17.99 -16.92 14.41
N ILE A 370 17.96 -18.20 14.01
CA ILE A 370 17.59 -19.31 14.88
C ILE A 370 18.84 -19.77 15.62
N PRO A 371 18.88 -19.68 16.96
CA PRO A 371 20.06 -20.05 17.73
C PRO A 371 20.27 -21.59 17.77
N PRO A 372 21.49 -22.04 18.08
CA PRO A 372 21.78 -23.41 18.51
C PRO A 372 20.76 -23.94 19.51
N LYS A 373 20.33 -25.20 19.35
CA LYS A 373 19.45 -25.91 20.30
C LYS A 373 18.10 -25.22 20.55
N ALA A 374 17.65 -24.36 19.63
CA ALA A 374 16.37 -23.68 19.74
C ALA A 374 15.18 -24.66 19.69
N THR A 375 14.20 -24.44 20.57
CA THR A 375 12.84 -24.96 20.38
C THR A 375 12.07 -23.98 19.51
N LEU A 376 11.35 -24.49 18.51
CA LEU A 376 10.60 -23.69 17.55
C LEU A 376 9.10 -23.84 17.80
N LEU A 377 8.37 -22.74 17.72
CA LEU A 377 6.91 -22.76 17.71
C LEU A 377 6.47 -22.50 16.27
N PHE A 378 5.55 -23.30 15.75
CA PHE A 378 4.97 -23.06 14.42
C PHE A 378 3.46 -23.08 14.51
N ASP A 379 2.84 -22.00 14.06
CA ASP A 379 1.41 -22.00 13.74
C ASP A 379 1.27 -22.39 12.29
N VAL A 380 0.57 -23.49 12.02
CA VAL A 380 0.42 -24.05 10.67
C VAL A 380 -1.06 -24.25 10.36
N GLU A 381 -1.45 -23.81 9.17
CA GLU A 381 -2.74 -24.08 8.54
C GLU A 381 -2.51 -24.88 7.26
N LEU A 382 -3.10 -26.08 7.19
CA LEU A 382 -3.05 -26.89 5.97
C LEU A 382 -4.12 -26.40 5.00
N VAL A 383 -3.69 -25.78 3.91
CA VAL A 383 -4.58 -25.12 2.94
C VAL A 383 -5.08 -26.08 1.88
N GLU A 384 -4.22 -27.00 1.43
CA GLU A 384 -4.53 -27.88 0.30
C GLU A 384 -3.69 -29.17 0.33
N VAL A 385 -4.23 -30.25 -0.22
CA VAL A 385 -3.54 -31.51 -0.51
C VAL A 385 -3.92 -31.96 -1.92
N LYS A 386 -2.93 -32.30 -2.76
CA LYS A 386 -3.10 -32.78 -4.14
C LYS A 386 -2.51 -34.19 -4.31
#